data_AF-A0A3D1XPH2-F1
#
_entry.id   AF-A0A3D1XPH2-F1
#
_cell.length_a   1.000
_cell.length_b   1.000
_cell.length_c   1.000
_cell.angle_alpha   90.00
_cell.angle_beta   90.00
_cell.angle_gamma   90.00
#
_symmetry.space_group_name_H-M   'P 1'
#
loop_
_entity.id
_entity.type
_entity.pdbx_description
1 polymer ?
#
loop_
_entity_poly.entity_id
_entity_poly.type
_entity_poly.pdbx_seq_one_letter_code
_entity_poly.pdbx_strand_id
1 'polypeptide(L)' 'MEKLTHVSEINQLVSQGKEKGYLTYEEVNDVLPSDVVTPEQIDDLMALFAE' A
#
# COMPACT_ATOMS: atom_id res chain seq x y z
N MET A 1 8.36 -17.72 -7.09
CA MET A 1 8.73 -16.51 -7.86
C MET A 1 7.75 -15.34 -7.59
N GLU A 2 6.55 -15.59 -7.05
CA GLU A 2 5.51 -14.57 -6.79
C GLU A 2 5.87 -13.51 -5.75
N LYS A 3 6.69 -13.84 -4.74
CA LYS A 3 7.08 -12.90 -3.67
C LYS A 3 7.91 -11.69 -4.16
N LEU A 4 8.64 -11.84 -5.27
CA LEU A 4 9.51 -10.78 -5.81
C LEU A 4 8.72 -9.78 -6.68
N THR A 5 7.66 -10.24 -7.35
CA THR A 5 6.77 -9.41 -8.18
C THR A 5 5.99 -8.40 -7.33
N HIS A 6 5.46 -8.80 -6.17
CA HIS A 6 4.71 -7.87 -5.32
C HIS A 6 5.57 -6.75 -4.71
N VAL A 7 6.83 -7.03 -4.38
CA VAL A 7 7.75 -5.98 -3.89
C VAL A 7 8.02 -4.93 -4.96
N SER A 8 8.09 -5.34 -6.24
CA SER A 8 8.21 -4.43 -7.37
C SER A 8 6.99 -3.52 -7.51
N GLU A 9 5.79 -4.10 -7.44
CA GLU A 9 4.52 -3.38 -7.59
C GLU A 9 4.30 -2.38 -6.45
N ILE A 10 4.59 -2.78 -5.21
CA ILE A 10 4.54 -1.90 -4.03
C ILE A 10 5.51 -0.72 -4.17
N ASN A 11 6.75 -0.97 -4.60
CA ASN A 11 7.73 0.10 -4.81
C ASN A 11 7.27 1.08 -5.88
N GLN A 12 6.62 0.59 -6.93
CA GLN A 12 6.08 1.40 -8.00
C GLN A 12 4.91 2.26 -7.51
N LEU A 13 4.00 1.68 -6.72
CA LEU A 13 2.91 2.40 -6.07
C LEU A 13 3.43 3.52 -5.15
N VAL A 14 4.43 3.24 -4.32
CA VAL A 14 5.05 4.24 -3.44
C VAL A 14 5.68 5.38 -4.25
N SER A 15 6.35 5.07 -5.37
CA SER A 15 6.94 6.11 -6.22
C SER A 15 5.87 6.99 -6.86
N GLN A 16 4.77 6.40 -7.35
CA GLN A 16 3.64 7.14 -7.91
C GLN A 16 2.96 8.01 -6.86
N GLY A 17 2.77 7.49 -5.65
CA GLY A 17 2.20 8.22 -4.53
C GLY A 17 3.03 9.42 -4.12
N LYS A 18 4.36 9.27 -4.11
CA LYS A 18 5.30 10.38 -3.84
C LYS A 18 5.27 11.45 -4.93
N GLU A 19 5.10 11.06 -6.19
CA GLU A 19 5.05 11.98 -7.32
C GLU A 19 3.71 12.75 -7.37
N LYS A 20 2.60 12.07 -7.06
CA LYS A 20 1.25 12.67 -6.97
C LYS A 20 1.01 13.45 -5.67
N GLY A 21 1.71 13.09 -4.59
CA GLY A 21 1.48 13.60 -3.24
C GLY A 21 0.33 12.92 -2.50
N TYR A 22 -0.31 11.90 -3.08
CA TYR A 22 -1.38 11.10 -2.49
C TYR A 22 -1.51 9.75 -3.22
N LEU A 23 -2.16 8.78 -2.57
CA LEU A 23 -2.62 7.52 -3.17
C LEU A 23 -4.08 7.31 -2.82
N THR A 24 -4.85 6.72 -3.74
CA THR A 24 -6.22 6.32 -3.46
C THR A 24 -6.28 4.93 -2.85
N TYR A 25 -7.36 4.67 -2.11
CA TYR A 25 -7.62 3.36 -1.52
C TYR A 25 -7.73 2.25 -2.58
N GLU A 26 -8.26 2.55 -3.77
CA GLU A 26 -8.31 1.62 -4.89
C GLU A 26 -6.90 1.31 -5.43
N GLU A 27 -6.07 2.33 -5.65
CA GLU A 27 -4.68 2.15 -6.13
C GLU A 27 -3.86 1.28 -5.16
N VAL A 28 -4.11 1.44 -3.86
CA VAL A 28 -3.47 0.64 -2.82
C VAL A 28 -4.01 -0.80 -2.82
N ASN A 29 -5.32 -1.01 -2.94
CA ASN A 29 -5.92 -2.35 -2.97
C ASN A 29 -5.59 -3.16 -4.22
N ASP A 30 -5.39 -2.51 -5.36
CA ASP A 30 -5.03 -3.21 -6.62
C ASP A 30 -3.61 -3.80 -6.58
N VAL A 31 -2.74 -3.22 -5.76
CA VAL A 31 -1.33 -3.58 -5.66
C VAL A 31 -1.03 -4.41 -4.41
N LEU A 32 -1.75 -4.14 -3.31
CA LEU A 32 -1.60 -4.95 -2.11
C LEU A 32 -2.32 -6.30 -2.33
N PRO A 33 -1.65 -7.43 -2.04
CA PRO A 33 -2.30 -8.71 -2.15
C PRO A 33 -3.43 -8.75 -1.12
N SER A 34 -4.59 -9.30 -1.51
CA SER A 34 -5.78 -9.43 -0.66
C SER A 34 -5.55 -10.20 0.66
N ASP A 35 -4.38 -10.83 0.81
CA ASP A 35 -3.93 -11.52 2.03
C ASP A 35 -3.15 -10.62 3.01
N VAL A 36 -2.77 -9.40 2.63
CA VAL A 36 -1.84 -8.53 3.39
C VAL A 36 -2.49 -7.23 3.88
N VAL A 37 -3.79 -7.07 3.65
CA VAL A 37 -4.54 -5.90 4.09
C VAL A 37 -5.76 -6.36 4.86
N THR A 38 -5.55 -6.72 6.12
CA THR A 38 -6.68 -6.77 7.04
C THR A 38 -7.08 -5.33 7.39
N PRO A 39 -8.38 -5.02 7.54
CA PRO A 39 -8.84 -3.69 7.96
C PRO A 39 -8.11 -3.17 9.21
N GLU A 40 -7.75 -4.09 10.11
CA GLU A 40 -7.01 -3.83 11.35
C GLU A 40 -5.61 -3.26 11.10
N GLN A 41 -4.90 -3.73 10.06
CA GLN A 41 -3.58 -3.19 9.71
C GLN A 41 -3.66 -1.80 9.08
N ILE A 42 -4.75 -1.48 8.39
CA ILE A 42 -4.99 -0.12 7.88
C ILE A 42 -5.24 0.83 9.06
N ASP A 43 -6.04 0.42 10.03
CA ASP A 43 -6.32 1.20 11.24
C ASP A 43 -5.04 1.48 12.04
N ASP A 44 -4.18 0.47 12.20
CA ASP A 44 -2.86 0.62 12.85
C ASP A 44 -1.96 1.61 12.10
N LEU A 45 -1.95 1.58 10.77
CA LEU A 45 -1.19 2.53 9.96
C LEU A 45 -1.74 3.96 10.09
N MET A 46 -3.06 4.14 10.14
CA MET A 46 -3.66 5.47 10.35
C MET A 46 -3.36 6.03 11.74
N ALA A 47 -3.35 5.18 12.77
CA ALA A 47 -3.00 5.56 14.13
C ALA A 47 -1.55 6.07 14.23
N LEU A 48 -0.62 5.49 13.48
CA LEU A 48 0.78 5.93 13.42
C LEU A 48 0.97 7.33 12.79
N PHE A 49 0.04 7.80 11.97
CA PHE A 49 0.07 9.16 11.40
C PHE A 49 -0.64 10.20 12.27
N ALA A 50 -1.33 9.78 13.33
CA ALA A 50 -2.09 10.65 14.22
C ALA A 50 -1.28 11.18 15.42
N GLU A 51 0.02 10.91 15.48
CA GLU A 51 0.96 11.43 16.49
C GLU A 51 1.91 12.50 15.93
#